data_AF-A0A6P6C620-F1
#
_entry.id   AF-A0A6P6C620-F1
#
_cell.length_a   1.000
_cell.length_b   1.000
_cell.length_c   1.000
_cell.angle_alpha   90.00
_cell.angle_beta   90.00
_cell.angle_gamma   90.00
#
_symmetry.space_group_name_H-M   'P 1'
#
loop_
_entity.id
_entity.type
_entity.pdbx_description
1 polymer ?
#
loop_
_entity_poly.entity_id
_entity_poly.type
_entity_poly.pdbx_seq_one_letter_code
_entity_poly.pdbx_strand_id
1 'polypeptide(L)' 'CCHAHDCCYQKLFDQGCHTYVDNYEYTIENNATIVCRDLNETDCDRQTCECDKSVVLCLQNQTYNEEHRNYLNVYCQG' A
#
# COMPACT_ATOMS: atom_id res chain seq x y z
N CYS A 1 -1.06 3.66 -9.29
CA CYS A 1 -0.94 3.45 -7.84
C CYS A 1 -1.20 1.98 -7.49
N CYS A 2 -2.43 1.47 -7.66
CA CYS A 2 -2.79 0.10 -7.28
C CYS A 2 -1.87 -0.98 -7.89
N HIS A 3 -1.65 -0.99 -9.20
CA HIS A 3 -0.72 -1.95 -9.83
C HIS A 3 0.71 -1.92 -9.23
N ALA A 4 1.22 -0.75 -8.86
CA ALA A 4 2.53 -0.63 -8.24
C ALA A 4 2.52 -1.16 -6.79
N HIS A 5 1.40 -0.98 -6.08
CA HIS A 5 1.16 -1.55 -4.75
C HIS A 5 1.04 -3.08 -4.81
N ASP A 6 0.30 -3.63 -5.77
CA ASP A 6 0.22 -5.08 -6.03
C ASP A 6 1.62 -5.67 -6.26
N CYS A 7 2.45 -4.98 -7.05
CA CYS A 7 3.86 -5.36 -7.27
C CYS A 7 4.72 -5.24 -6.00
N CYS A 8 4.42 -4.31 -5.11
CA CYS A 8 5.09 -4.16 -3.82
C CYS A 8 4.75 -5.34 -2.91
N TYR A 9 3.46 -5.65 -2.77
CA TYR A 9 2.95 -6.78 -2.01
C TYR A 9 3.47 -8.11 -2.54
N GLN A 10 3.52 -8.30 -3.86
CA GLN A 10 4.07 -9.52 -4.45
C GLN A 10 5.53 -9.75 -4.02
N LYS A 11 6.37 -8.71 -4.00
CA LYS A 11 7.75 -8.83 -3.52
C LYS A 11 7.84 -9.21 -2.05
N LEU A 12 6.90 -8.73 -1.22
CA LEU A 12 6.84 -9.09 0.20
C LEU A 12 6.35 -10.53 0.40
N PHE A 13 5.39 -10.99 -0.42
CA PHE A 13 5.00 -12.40 -0.43
C PHE A 13 6.17 -13.31 -0.84
N ASP A 14 6.95 -12.90 -1.84
CA ASP A 14 8.14 -13.65 -2.26
C ASP A 14 9.22 -13.73 -1.16
N GLN A 15 9.19 -12.79 -0.20
CA GLN A 15 10.03 -12.78 1.00
C GLN A 15 9.43 -13.52 2.20
N GLY A 16 8.20 -14.05 2.08
CA GLY A 16 7.50 -14.78 3.14
C GLY A 16 6.71 -13.89 4.11
N CYS A 17 6.50 -12.62 3.80
CA CYS A 17 5.63 -11.73 4.58
C CYS A 17 4.15 -12.00 4.30
N HIS A 18 3.27 -11.68 5.25
CA HIS A 18 1.83 -11.87 5.12
C HIS A 18 1.10 -10.52 5.18
N THR A 19 1.32 -9.68 4.17
CA THR A 19 0.90 -8.27 4.09
C THR A 19 -0.61 -8.01 4.24
N TYR A 20 -1.46 -9.04 4.17
CA TYR A 20 -2.91 -8.95 4.41
C TYR A 20 -3.32 -9.15 5.87
N VAL A 21 -2.44 -9.70 6.72
CA VAL A 21 -2.76 -10.09 8.11
C VAL A 21 -1.73 -9.61 9.13
N ASP A 22 -0.50 -9.34 8.69
CA ASP A 22 0.55 -8.76 9.53
C ASP A 22 0.15 -7.33 9.93
N ASN A 23 0.36 -6.99 11.19
CA ASN A 23 0.04 -5.66 11.72
C ASN A 23 1.31 -4.83 11.83
N TYR A 24 1.23 -3.56 11.47
CA TYR A 24 2.32 -2.60 11.62
C TYR A 24 1.80 -1.32 12.29
N GLU A 25 2.69 -0.56 12.91
CA GLU A 25 2.38 0.75 13.47
C GLU A 25 2.80 1.87 12.52
N TYR A 26 1.99 2.93 12.48
CA TYR A 26 2.31 4.14 11.76
C TYR A 26 1.80 5.36 12.50
N THR A 27 2.39 6.52 12.18
CA THR A 27 1.87 7.82 12.61
C THR A 27 1.69 8.75 11.44
N ILE A 28 0.70 9.63 11.54
CA ILE A 28 0.49 10.74 10.61
C ILE A 28 0.83 12.02 11.35
N GLU A 29 1.92 12.65 10.94
CA GLU A 29 2.39 13.93 11.48
C GLU A 29 1.95 15.07 10.56
N ASN A 30 1.62 16.22 11.15
CA ASN A 30 1.28 17.45 10.42
C ASN A 30 0.23 17.25 9.31
N ASN A 31 -0.68 16.27 9.51
CA ASN A 31 -1.74 15.88 8.56
C ASN A 31 -1.28 15.42 7.16
N ALA A 32 0.02 15.17 6.94
CA ALA A 32 0.53 14.85 5.61
C ALA A 32 1.72 13.88 5.60
N THR A 33 2.51 13.85 6.67
CA THR A 33 3.71 13.01 6.73
C THR A 33 3.37 11.68 7.40
N ILE A 34 3.45 10.59 6.63
CA ILE A 34 3.29 9.23 7.16
C ILE A 34 4.66 8.71 7.56
N VAL A 35 4.80 8.30 8.82
CA VAL A 35 5.99 7.68 9.38
C VAL A 35 5.67 6.23 9.73
N CYS A 36 6.37 5.31 9.08
CA CYS A 36 6.38 3.89 9.44
C CYS A 36 7.33 3.69 10.61
N ARG A 37 6.86 3.04 11.68
CA ARG A 37 7.67 2.87 12.89
C ARG A 37 8.52 1.62 12.78
N ASP A 38 9.67 1.65 13.45
CA ASP A 38 10.60 0.50 13.52
C ASP A 38 10.57 -0.19 14.91
N LEU A 39 9.82 0.35 15.87
CA LEU A 39 9.89 -0.05 17.28
C LEU A 39 9.08 -1.32 17.53
N ASN A 40 9.77 -2.45 17.79
CA ASN A 40 9.19 -3.78 17.98
C ASN A 40 8.51 -4.38 16.74
N GLU A 41 8.83 -3.87 15.55
CA GLU A 41 8.30 -4.36 14.28
C GLU A 41 9.28 -5.32 13.59
N THR A 42 8.73 -6.29 12.86
CA THR A 42 9.51 -7.13 11.96
C THR A 42 9.83 -6.37 10.66
N ASP A 43 10.80 -6.85 9.90
CA ASP A 43 11.07 -6.30 8.56
C ASP A 43 9.87 -6.43 7.62
N CYS A 44 8.96 -7.38 7.85
CA CYS A 44 7.72 -7.51 7.10
C CYS A 44 6.74 -6.39 7.44
N ASP A 45 6.58 -6.06 8.73
CA ASP A 45 5.67 -5.00 9.20
C ASP A 45 6.10 -3.65 8.63
N ARG A 46 7.39 -3.31 8.79
CA ARG A 46 7.98 -2.07 8.27
C ARG A 46 7.83 -1.94 6.75
N GLN A 47 8.14 -3.00 6.01
CA GLN A 47 8.05 -2.96 4.55
C GLN A 47 6.59 -2.89 4.06
N THR A 48 5.67 -3.57 4.75
CA THR A 48 4.23 -3.47 4.46
C THR A 48 3.76 -2.03 4.66
N CYS A 49 4.13 -1.40 5.78
CA CYS A 49 3.84 0.00 6.02
C CYS A 49 4.36 0.91 4.89
N GLU A 50 5.59 0.69 4.41
CA GLU A 50 6.16 1.50 3.32
C GLU A 50 5.46 1.26 1.97
N CYS A 51 5.01 0.04 1.66
CA CYS A 51 4.14 -0.21 0.50
C CYS A 51 2.83 0.60 0.62
N ASP A 52 2.19 0.58 1.78
CA ASP A 52 0.91 1.24 2.02
C ASP A 52 1.03 2.77 2.04
N LYS A 53 2.07 3.29 2.68
CA LYS A 53 2.44 4.71 2.60
C LYS A 53 2.65 5.16 1.15
N SER A 54 3.33 4.36 0.34
CA SER A 54 3.57 4.68 -1.08
C SER A 54 2.25 4.78 -1.86
N VAL A 55 1.32 3.82 -1.68
CA VAL A 55 0.04 3.86 -2.41
C VAL A 55 -0.84 5.02 -1.96
N VAL A 56 -0.87 5.35 -0.66
CA VAL A 56 -1.62 6.49 -0.12
C VAL A 56 -1.13 7.81 -0.71
N LEU A 57 0.19 8.04 -0.70
CA LEU A 57 0.79 9.26 -1.28
C LEU A 57 0.60 9.33 -2.79
N CYS A 58 0.64 8.18 -3.48
CA CYS A 58 0.35 8.12 -4.91
C CYS A 58 -1.10 8.53 -5.20
N LEU A 59 -2.06 7.94 -4.47
CA LEU A 59 -3.50 8.20 -4.63
C LEU A 59 -3.88 9.65 -4.29
N GLN A 60 -3.25 10.24 -3.27
CA GLN A 60 -3.45 11.65 -2.89
C GLN A 60 -3.19 12.62 -4.05
N ASN A 61 -2.29 12.25 -4.97
CA ASN A 61 -1.91 13.06 -6.12
C ASN A 61 -2.67 12.70 -7.41
N GLN A 62 -3.68 11.82 -7.37
CA GLN A 62 -4.49 11.46 -8.53
C GLN A 62 -5.87 12.10 -8.49
N THR A 63 -6.41 12.41 -9.68
CA THR A 63 -7.83 12.75 -9.81
C THR A 63 -8.67 11.48 -9.80
N TYR A 64 -9.70 11.46 -8.96
CA TYR A 64 -10.63 10.35 -8.89
C TYR A 64 -11.63 10.39 -10.05
N ASN A 65 -11.80 9.27 -10.75
CA ASN A 65 -12.83 9.09 -11.77
C ASN A 65 -13.86 8.06 -11.30
N GLU A 66 -15.10 8.52 -11.09
CA GLU A 66 -16.23 7.70 -10.65
C GLU A 66 -16.56 6.54 -11.62
N GLU A 67 -16.28 6.69 -12.91
CA GLU A 67 -16.57 5.64 -13.92
C GLU A 67 -15.75 4.37 -13.72
N HIS A 68 -14.57 4.48 -13.08
CA HIS A 68 -13.74 3.33 -12.76
C HIS A 68 -14.17 2.63 -11.46
N ARG A 69 -15.11 3.20 -10.70
CA ARG A 69 -15.59 2.61 -9.45
C ARG A 69 -16.38 1.33 -9.76
N ASN A 70 -15.95 0.21 -9.16
CA ASN A 70 -16.51 -1.13 -9.44
C ASN A 70 -16.46 -1.52 -10.92
N TYR A 71 -15.45 -1.04 -11.65
CA TYR A 71 -15.23 -1.43 -13.04
C TYR A 71 -15.06 -2.96 -13.11
N LEU A 72 -15.84 -3.63 -13.96
CA LEU A 72 -15.82 -5.08 -14.03
C LEU A 72 -14.52 -5.55 -14.70
N ASN A 73 -13.83 -6.49 -14.04
CA ASN A 73 -12.57 -7.04 -14.55
C ASN A 73 -12.67 -7.67 -15.94
N VAL A 74 -13.86 -8.12 -16.38
CA VAL A 74 -14.07 -8.67 -17.74
C VAL A 74 -13.80 -7.64 -18.84
N TYR A 75 -13.82 -6.35 -18.52
CA TYR A 75 -13.53 -5.26 -19.45
C TYR A 75 -12.10 -4.74 -19.32
N CYS A 76 -11.35 -5.16 -18.30
CA CYS A 76 -9.94 -4.81 -18.19
C CYS A 76 -9.17 -5.47 -19.33
N GLN A 77 -8.31 -4.68 -19.99
CA GLN A 77 -7.47 -5.14 -21.10
C GLN A 77 -6.00 -4.98 -20.71
N GLY A 78 -5.19 -5.98 -21.06
CA GLY A 78 -3.77 -6.06 -20.75
C GLY A 78 -3.16 -7.26 -21.47
#